data_AF-A0A536BRN8-F1
#
_entry.id   AF-A0A536BRN8-F1
#
_cell.length_a   1.000
_cell.length_b   1.000
_cell.length_c   1.000
_cell.angle_alpha   90.00
_cell.angle_beta   90.00
_cell.angle_gamma   90.00
#
_symmetry.space_group_name_H-M   'P 1'
#
loop_
_entity.id
_entity.type
_entity.pdbx_description
1 polymer ?
#
loop_
_entity_poly.entity_id
_entity_poly.type
_entity_poly.pdbx_seq_one_letter_code
_entity_poly.pdbx_strand_id
1 'polypeptide(L)' 'MNPKAGPPGTTASTDAPLPATREELLQLHRAARARRDRAPLDSKEYIDAAEEVGRIEVQIARAERAMEPPLG' A
#
# COMPACT_ATOMS: atom_id res chain seq x y z
N MET A 1 36.32 4.31 -15.17
CA MET A 1 35.45 3.18 -14.79
C MET A 1 34.33 3.75 -13.94
N ASN A 2 33.11 3.85 -14.48
CA ASN A 2 31.96 4.35 -13.73
C ASN A 2 31.14 3.14 -13.28
N PRO A 3 30.88 2.94 -11.97
CA PRO A 3 29.87 1.97 -11.56
C PRO A 3 28.49 2.55 -11.88
N LYS A 4 27.75 1.89 -12.78
CA LYS A 4 26.30 2.11 -12.93
C LYS A 4 25.64 1.70 -11.62
N ALA A 5 25.07 2.67 -10.90
CA ALA A 5 24.17 2.39 -9.80
C ALA A 5 22.96 1.61 -10.35
N GLY A 6 22.69 0.44 -9.76
CA GLY A 6 21.48 -0.34 -10.03
C GLY A 6 20.22 0.42 -9.60
N PRO A 7 19.03 0.01 -10.06
CA PRO A 7 17.79 0.69 -9.72
C PRO A 7 17.53 0.62 -8.20
N PRO A 8 17.08 1.72 -7.57
CA PRO A 8 16.76 1.73 -6.15
C PRO A 8 15.42 1.04 -5.89
N GLY A 9 15.31 0.37 -4.73
CA GLY A 9 14.01 0.09 -4.12
C GLY A 9 13.52 -1.35 -4.24
N THR A 10 14.13 -2.25 -3.48
CA THR A 10 13.38 -3.38 -2.92
C THR A 10 13.75 -3.50 -1.45
N THR A 11 13.28 -2.55 -0.65
CA THR A 11 12.94 -2.86 0.74
C THR A 11 11.61 -3.61 0.67
N ALA A 12 11.68 -4.92 0.44
CA ALA A 12 10.54 -5.78 0.66
C ALA A 12 10.22 -5.76 2.16
N SER A 13 9.42 -4.78 2.59
CA SER A 13 8.89 -4.74 3.95
C SER A 13 8.20 -6.08 4.18
N THR A 14 8.66 -6.80 5.20
CA THR A 14 8.15 -8.09 5.68
C THR A 14 6.80 -7.90 6.36
N ASP A 15 5.88 -7.20 5.71
CA ASP A 15 4.51 -7.12 6.16
C ASP A 15 3.75 -8.35 5.70
N ALA A 16 2.82 -8.79 6.54
CA ALA A 16 1.93 -9.90 6.21
C ALA A 16 1.24 -9.63 4.86
N PRO A 17 1.03 -10.68 4.05
CA PRO A 17 0.41 -10.51 2.74
C PRO A 17 -0.97 -9.86 2.89
N LEU A 18 -1.22 -8.82 2.10
CA LEU A 18 -2.52 -8.15 2.06
C LEU A 18 -3.59 -9.10 1.48
N PRO A 19 -4.87 -8.95 1.88
CA PRO A 19 -5.98 -9.70 1.30
C PRO A 19 -6.11 -9.49 -0.21
N ALA A 20 -6.72 -10.45 -0.89
CA ALA A 20 -6.92 -10.40 -2.33
C ALA A 20 -8.26 -9.78 -2.73
N THR A 21 -9.27 -9.79 -1.85
CA THR A 21 -10.61 -9.31 -2.19
C THR A 21 -10.74 -7.80 -1.97
N ARG A 22 -11.48 -7.15 -2.86
CA ARG A 22 -11.75 -5.71 -2.78
C ARG A 22 -12.40 -5.32 -1.45
N GLU A 23 -13.35 -6.12 -0.96
CA GLU A 23 -14.10 -5.81 0.25
C GLU A 23 -13.22 -5.84 1.50
N GLU A 24 -12.39 -6.87 1.67
CA GLU A 24 -11.44 -6.97 2.78
C GLU A 24 -10.42 -5.82 2.75
N LEU A 25 -9.93 -5.48 1.55
CA LEU A 25 -9.01 -4.37 1.36
C LEU A 25 -9.63 -3.02 1.75
N LEU A 26 -10.91 -2.79 1.44
CA LEU A 26 -11.61 -1.57 1.83
C LEU A 26 -11.80 -1.47 3.36
N GLN A 27 -12.02 -2.60 4.03
CA GLN A 27 -12.11 -2.63 5.50
C GLN A 27 -10.76 -2.28 6.14
N LEU A 28 -9.66 -2.89 5.65
CA LEU A 28 -8.31 -2.58 6.11
C LEU A 28 -7.93 -1.12 5.82
N HIS A 29 -8.29 -0.60 4.65
CA HIS A 29 -8.03 0.79 4.29
C HIS A 29 -8.68 1.76 5.26
N ARG A 30 -9.95 1.54 5.62
CA ARG A 30 -10.66 2.37 6.61
C ARG A 30 -9.96 2.33 7.97
N ALA A 31 -9.52 1.15 8.42
CA ALA A 31 -8.81 1.01 9.68
C ALA A 31 -7.43 1.70 9.66
N ALA A 32 -6.66 1.57 8.57
CA ALA A 32 -5.37 2.22 8.39
C ALA A 32 -5.51 3.75 8.33
N ARG A 33 -6.51 4.27 7.61
CA ARG A 33 -6.81 5.71 7.60
C ARG A 33 -7.18 6.22 8.99
N ALA A 34 -8.03 5.49 9.72
CA ALA A 34 -8.40 5.87 11.08
C ALA A 34 -7.19 5.90 12.03
N ARG A 35 -6.21 5.02 11.86
CA ARG A 35 -4.93 5.08 12.60
C ARG A 35 -4.11 6.31 12.21
N ARG A 36 -3.92 6.54 10.92
CA ARG A 36 -3.18 7.70 10.39
C ARG A 36 -3.76 9.02 10.92
N ASP A 37 -5.08 9.17 10.85
CA ASP A 37 -5.76 10.43 11.21
C ASP A 37 -5.76 10.70 12.73
N ARG A 38 -5.50 9.67 13.55
CA ARG A 38 -5.34 9.80 15.01
C ARG A 38 -3.89 10.05 15.43
N ALA A 39 -2.93 9.72 14.58
CA ALA A 39 -1.52 9.87 14.89
C ALA A 39 -1.11 11.37 14.82
N PRO A 40 -0.17 11.81 15.68
CA PRO A 40 0.41 13.14 15.55
C PRO A 40 1.07 13.31 14.17
N LEU A 41 0.86 14.46 13.54
CA LEU A 41 1.44 14.75 12.24
C LEU A 41 2.97 14.60 12.27
N ASP A 42 3.54 14.04 11.20
CA ASP A 42 4.97 13.74 11.03
C ASP A 42 5.57 12.76 12.07
N SER A 43 4.75 12.19 12.95
CA SER A 43 5.20 11.10 13.82
C SER A 43 5.51 9.84 13.00
N LYS A 44 6.35 8.98 13.56
CA LYS A 44 6.61 7.65 12.96
C LYS A 44 5.31 6.86 12.75
N GLU A 45 4.37 6.95 13.70
CA GLU A 45 3.07 6.29 13.59
C GLU A 45 2.25 6.83 12.41
N TYR A 46 2.26 8.15 12.20
CA TYR A 46 1.61 8.77 11.05
C TYR A 46 2.23 8.30 9.73
N ILE A 47 3.57 8.28 9.66
CA ILE A 47 4.31 7.84 8.46
C ILE A 47 4.02 6.37 8.15
N ASP A 48 4.13 5.50 9.16
CA ASP A 48 3.88 4.06 9.00
C ASP A 48 2.44 3.80 8.56
N ALA A 49 1.45 4.48 9.17
CA ALA A 49 0.04 4.35 8.78
C ALA A 49 -0.23 4.93 7.39
N ALA A 50 0.46 6.01 6.98
CA ALA A 50 0.34 6.56 5.63
C ALA A 50 0.92 5.63 4.56
N GLU A 51 2.08 5.01 4.83
CA GLU A 51 2.67 4.00 3.96
C GLU A 51 1.77 2.75 3.83
N GLU A 52 1.19 2.31 4.94
CA GLU A 52 0.21 1.21 4.95
C GLU A 52 -1.03 1.53 4.10
N VAL A 53 -1.60 2.74 4.24
CA VAL A 53 -2.71 3.21 3.39
C VAL A 53 -2.33 3.13 1.91
N GLY A 54 -1.15 3.64 1.53
CA GLY A 54 -0.69 3.62 0.14
C GLY A 54 -0.54 2.19 -0.42
N ARG A 55 -0.01 1.25 0.38
CA ARG A 55 0.10 -0.15 -0.02
C ARG A 55 -1.27 -0.82 -0.24
N ILE A 56 -2.23 -0.53 0.64
CA ILE A 56 -3.60 -1.05 0.50
C ILE A 56 -4.27 -0.48 -0.76
N GLU A 57 -4.11 0.82 -1.04
CA GLU A 57 -4.68 1.46 -2.23
C GLU A 57 -4.15 0.85 -3.55
N VAL A 58 -2.86 0.55 -3.62
CA VAL A 58 -2.28 -0.16 -4.77
C VAL A 58 -2.90 -1.55 -4.95
N GLN A 59 -3.13 -2.28 -3.85
CA GLN A 59 -3.72 -3.61 -3.92
C GLN A 59 -5.21 -3.57 -4.27
N ILE A 60 -5.95 -2.55 -3.82
CA ILE A 60 -7.34 -2.29 -4.25
C ILE A 60 -7.38 -2.09 -5.77
N ALA A 61 -6.52 -1.22 -6.30
CA ALA A 61 -6.48 -0.95 -7.75
C ALA A 61 -6.16 -2.21 -8.57
N ARG A 62 -5.30 -3.10 -8.05
CA ARG A 62 -5.03 -4.41 -8.67
C ARG A 62 -6.25 -5.32 -8.64
N ALA A 63 -6.94 -5.41 -7.51
CA ALA A 63 -8.15 -6.21 -7.35
C ALA A 63 -9.27 -5.71 -8.29
N GLU A 64 -9.46 -4.39 -8.37
CA GLU A 64 -10.44 -3.76 -9.25
C GLU A 64 -10.11 -3.99 -10.73
N ARG A 65 -8.84 -3.84 -11.14
CA ARG A 65 -8.41 -4.15 -12.51
C ARG A 65 -8.64 -5.61 -12.88
N ALA A 66 -8.43 -6.54 -11.96
CA ALA A 66 -8.68 -7.96 -12.22
C ALA A 66 -10.17 -8.28 -12.46
N MET A 67 -11.08 -7.41 -12.02
CA MET A 67 -12.52 -7.53 -12.23
C MET A 67 -12.97 -6.92 -13.57
N GLU A 68 -12.19 -6.02 -14.16
CA GLU A 68 -12.54 -5.35 -15.42
C GLU A 68 -12.00 -6.15 -16.62
N PRO A 69 -12.84 -6.51 -17.61
CA PRO A 69 -12.36 -7.19 -18.81
C PRO A 69 -11.44 -6.25 -19.62
N PRO A 70 -10.40 -6.78 -20.31
CA PRO A 70 -9.55 -5.95 -21.14
C PRO A 70 -10.35 -5.28 -22.25
N LEU A 71 -10.10 -3.98 -22.47
CA LEU A 71 -10.61 -3.26 -23.64
C LEU A 71 -10.00 -3.90 -24.89
N GLY A 72 -10.84 -4.53 -25.71
CA GLY A 72 -10.46 -5.21 -26.94
C GLY A 72 -10.06 -4.28 -28.07
#